data_AF-A0A7Y3HYS7-F1
#
_entry.id   AF-A0A7Y3HYS7-F1
#
_cell.length_a   1.000
_cell.length_b   1.000
_cell.length_c   1.000
_cell.angle_alpha   90.00
_cell.angle_beta   90.00
_cell.angle_gamma   90.00
#
_symmetry.space_group_name_H-M   'P 1'
#
loop_
_entity.id
_entity.type
_entity.pdbx_description
1 polymer ?
#
loop_
_entity_poly.entity_id
_entity_poly.type
_entity_poly.pdbx_seq_one_letter_code
_entity_poly.pdbx_strand_id
1 'polypeptide(L)'
;MYLEIVTPEASLVSGEVESVTVPGVNGEFQMLNNHAAIVSLLGPGKVKFAGSPTIAEGFEKKFTQAEGKWVLEINSGTVQMSDNRVIVLAD
;
A
#
# COMPACT_ATOMS: atom_id res chain seq x y z
N MET A 1 10.17 -6.10 2.78
CA MET A 1 9.38 -6.36 1.57
C MET A 1 9.40 -5.10 0.73
N TYR A 2 9.28 -5.21 -0.58
CA TYR A 2 9.26 -4.04 -1.45
C TYR A 2 7.82 -3.61 -1.72
N LEU A 3 7.43 -2.40 -1.30
CA LEU A 3 6.11 -1.84 -1.57
C LEU A 3 6.17 -0.89 -2.76
N GLU A 4 5.22 -1.05 -3.67
CA GLU A 4 5.00 -0.17 -4.80
C GLU A 4 3.51 0.18 -4.86
N ILE A 5 3.18 1.46 -4.79
CA ILE A 5 1.80 1.95 -4.95
C ILE A 5 1.72 2.71 -6.27
N VAL A 6 0.89 2.22 -7.17
CA VAL A 6 0.74 2.76 -8.53
C VAL A 6 -0.72 3.18 -8.75
N THR A 7 -0.91 4.36 -9.33
CA THR A 7 -2.20 4.81 -9.87
C THR A 7 -2.10 4.97 -11.38
N PRO A 8 -3.22 5.12 -12.11
CA PRO A 8 -3.20 5.41 -13.55
C PRO A 8 -2.42 6.68 -13.93
N GLU A 9 -2.25 7.61 -12.98
CA GLU A 9 -1.56 8.89 -13.19
C GLU A 9 -0.06 8.80 -12.92
N ALA A 10 0.37 8.11 -11.86
CA ALA A 10 1.79 7.99 -11.48
C ALA A 10 2.04 6.89 -10.43
N SER A 11 3.30 6.49 -10.28
CA SER A 11 3.74 5.74 -9.10
C SER A 11 3.82 6.69 -7.90
N LEU A 12 3.03 6.42 -6.87
CA LEU A 12 2.93 7.27 -5.67
C LEU A 12 4.08 7.02 -4.71
N VAL A 13 4.41 5.74 -4.49
CA VAL A 13 5.34 5.29 -3.46
C VAL A 13 6.07 4.06 -3.96
N SER A 14 7.39 4.03 -3.75
CA SER A 14 8.21 2.86 -4.04
C SER A 14 9.33 2.74 -3.00
N GLY A 15 9.51 1.58 -2.40
CA GLY A 15 10.61 1.36 -1.46
C GLY A 15 10.41 0.18 -0.52
N GLU A 16 11.40 -0.03 0.34
CA GLU A 16 11.33 -1.10 1.33
C GLU A 16 10.46 -0.72 2.53
N VAL A 17 9.57 -1.64 2.90
CA VAL A 17 8.69 -1.51 4.06
C VAL A 17 8.70 -2.78 4.90
N GLU A 18 8.33 -2.64 6.16
CA GLU A 18 8.26 -3.74 7.13
C GLU A 18 6.86 -4.36 7.20
N SER A 19 5.82 -3.54 7.04
CA SER A 19 4.44 -3.99 7.09
C SER A 19 3.51 -3.12 6.25
N VAL A 20 2.47 -3.77 5.69
CA VAL A 20 1.46 -3.12 4.84
C VAL A 20 0.09 -3.62 5.27
N THR A 21 -0.77 -2.73 5.71
CA THR A 21 -2.18 -2.96 6.01
C THR A 21 -3.02 -2.40 4.87
N VAL A 22 -3.92 -3.21 4.33
CA VAL A 22 -4.79 -2.82 3.22
C VAL A 22 -6.26 -3.09 3.55
N PRO A 23 -7.20 -2.27 3.03
CA PRO A 23 -8.63 -2.47 3.20
C PRO A 23 -9.13 -3.48 2.16
N GLY A 24 -9.16 -4.76 2.52
CA GLY A 24 -9.77 -5.79 1.68
C GLY A 24 -11.30 -5.67 1.64
N VAL A 25 -11.93 -6.23 0.60
CA VAL A 25 -13.41 -6.24 0.46
C VAL A 25 -14.11 -6.92 1.66
N ASN A 26 -13.48 -7.92 2.26
CA ASN A 26 -14.02 -8.66 3.42
C ASN A 26 -13.43 -8.19 4.77
N GLY A 27 -12.73 -7.06 4.80
CA GLY A 27 -12.08 -6.52 6.00
C GLY A 27 -10.64 -6.09 5.76
N GLU A 28 -10.11 -5.28 6.67
CA GLU A 28 -8.70 -4.89 6.65
C GLU A 28 -7.80 -6.05 7.05
N PHE A 29 -6.68 -6.21 6.34
CA PHE A 29 -5.68 -7.22 6.67
C PHE A 29 -4.27 -6.66 6.53
N GLN A 30 -3.36 -7.21 7.30
CA GLN A 30 -1.96 -6.81 7.32
C GLN A 30 -1.08 -7.89 6.74
N MET A 31 -0.18 -7.48 5.85
CA MET A 31 0.87 -8.30 5.26
C MET A 31 2.21 -7.94 5.91
N LEU A 32 2.97 -8.98 6.22
CA LEU A 32 4.30 -8.91 6.83
C LEU A 32 5.34 -9.52 5.88
N ASN A 33 6.61 -9.30 6.20
CA ASN A 33 7.73 -9.88 5.45
C ASN A 33 7.56 -11.40 5.28
N ASN A 34 7.81 -11.92 4.07
CA ASN A 34 7.66 -13.32 3.68
C ASN A 34 6.22 -13.88 3.79
N HIS A 35 5.21 -13.02 3.66
CA HIS A 35 3.84 -13.49 3.50
C HIS A 35 3.65 -14.26 2.18
N ALA A 36 2.70 -15.18 2.15
CA ALA A 36 2.35 -15.94 0.95
C ALA A 36 1.86 -15.03 -0.19
N ALA A 37 2.09 -15.48 -1.42
CA ALA A 37 1.62 -14.76 -2.59
C ALA A 37 0.08 -14.70 -2.59
N ILE A 38 -0.47 -13.50 -2.78
CA ILE A 38 -1.91 -13.26 -2.75
C ILE A 38 -2.26 -12.16 -3.73
N VAL A 39 -3.42 -12.29 -4.38
CA VAL A 39 -4.06 -11.22 -5.13
C VAL A 39 -5.43 -11.00 -4.51
N SER A 40 -5.74 -9.75 -4.18
CA SER A 40 -7.03 -9.40 -3.58
C SER A 40 -7.53 -8.06 -4.09
N LEU A 41 -8.84 -7.93 -4.16
CA LEU A 41 -9.50 -6.67 -4.44
C LEU A 41 -9.50 -5.80 -3.17
N LEU A 42 -9.23 -4.51 -3.35
CA LEU A 42 -9.30 -3.52 -2.30
C LEU A 42 -10.62 -2.76 -2.40
N GLY A 43 -11.28 -2.62 -1.26
CA GLY A 43 -12.47 -1.79 -1.12
C GLY A 43 -12.11 -0.35 -0.73
N PRO A 44 -13.13 0.51 -0.58
CA PRO A 44 -12.94 1.85 -0.06
C PRO A 44 -12.43 1.80 1.38
N GLY A 45 -11.32 2.48 1.65
CA GLY A 45 -10.72 2.47 2.98
C GLY A 45 -9.31 3.07 3.04
N LYS A 46 -8.57 2.68 4.07
CA LYS A 46 -7.25 3.22 4.40
C LYS A 46 -6.16 2.16 4.24
N VAL A 47 -5.24 2.39 3.32
CA VAL A 47 -3.99 1.64 3.23
C VAL A 47 -3.00 2.25 4.20
N LYS A 48 -2.43 1.45 5.09
CA LYS A 48 -1.41 1.88 6.06
C LYS A 48 -0.13 1.11 5.81
N PHE A 49 1.02 1.75 5.87
CA PHE A 49 2.30 1.03 5.79
C PHE A 49 3.35 1.64 6.71
N ALA A 50 4.21 0.78 7.24
CA ALA A 50 5.31 1.17 8.11
C ALA A 50 6.64 0.94 7.38
N GLY A 51 7.43 2.01 7.27
CA GLY A 51 8.73 2.01 6.61
C GLY A 51 9.13 3.40 6.15
N SER A 52 10.27 3.46 5.47
CA SER A 52 10.81 4.68 4.87
C SER A 52 10.83 4.60 3.33
N PRO A 53 9.68 4.37 2.66
CA PRO A 53 9.68 4.29 1.21
C PRO A 53 9.86 5.67 0.58
N THR A 54 10.32 5.68 -0.67
CA THR A 54 10.45 6.91 -1.45
C THR A 54 9.08 7.30 -1.99
N ILE A 55 8.58 8.45 -1.54
CA ILE A 55 7.31 9.04 -1.98
C ILE A 55 7.62 10.00 -3.13
N ALA A 56 6.83 9.95 -4.20
CA ALA A 56 6.97 10.89 -5.32
C ALA A 56 6.57 12.31 -4.89
N GLU A 57 7.43 13.29 -5.19
CA GLU A 57 7.18 14.72 -4.89
C GLU A 57 5.88 15.18 -5.56
N GLY A 58 4.92 15.65 -4.76
CA GLY A 58 3.60 16.12 -5.21
C GLY A 58 2.39 15.33 -4.68
N PHE A 59 2.59 14.11 -4.17
CA PHE A 59 1.51 13.30 -3.60
C PHE A 59 1.42 13.32 -2.07
N GLU A 60 2.32 14.06 -1.40
CA GLU A 60 2.35 14.21 0.06
C GLU A 60 1.01 14.66 0.65
N LYS A 61 0.19 15.40 -0.10
CA LYS A 61 -1.16 15.82 0.31
C LYS A 61 -2.15 14.65 0.46
N LYS A 62 -1.91 13.50 -0.18
CA LYS A 62 -2.74 12.30 -0.07
C LYS A 62 -2.27 11.36 1.04
N PHE A 63 -1.07 11.54 1.57
CA PHE A 63 -0.51 10.71 2.63
C PHE A 63 -0.62 11.42 3.98
N THR A 64 -1.34 10.81 4.91
CA THR A 64 -1.36 11.26 6.31
C THR A 64 -0.35 10.44 7.09
N GLN A 65 0.64 11.08 7.70
CA GLN A 65 1.55 10.39 8.62
C GLN A 65 0.94 10.43 10.03
N ALA A 66 0.55 9.26 10.55
CA ALA A 66 0.04 9.10 11.90
C ALA A 66 0.90 8.06 12.63
N GLU A 67 1.51 8.45 13.75
CA GLU A 67 2.31 7.57 14.63
C GLU A 67 3.41 6.75 13.88
N GLY A 68 4.16 7.39 12.99
CA GLY A 68 5.25 6.73 12.25
C GLY A 68 4.79 5.72 11.18
N LYS A 69 3.48 5.68 10.88
CA LYS A 69 2.90 4.93 9.77
C LYS A 69 2.34 5.92 8.74
N TRP A 70 2.52 5.58 7.48
CA TRP A 70 1.93 6.30 6.36
C TRP A 70 0.52 5.77 6.11
N VAL A 71 -0.44 6.66 5.94
CA VAL A 71 -1.84 6.34 5.66
C VAL A 71 -2.25 6.96 4.34
N LEU A 72 -2.80 6.15 3.43
CA LEU A 72 -3.36 6.54 2.15
C LEU A 72 -4.82 6.13 2.09
N GLU A 73 -5.72 7.06 1.78
CA GLU A 73 -7.13 6.74 1.51
C GLU A 73 -7.32 6.37 0.04
N ILE A 74 -7.94 5.21 -0.19
CA ILE A 74 -8.27 4.69 -1.53
C ILE A 74 -9.77 4.42 -1.62
N ASN A 75 -10.36 4.61 -2.80
CA ASN A 75 -11.77 4.27 -3.05
C ASN A 75 -11.91 2.82 -3.54
N SER A 76 -10.98 2.39 -4.40
CA SER A 76 -10.94 1.03 -4.93
C SER A 76 -9.54 0.72 -5.42
N GLY A 77 -9.25 -0.56 -5.58
CA GLY A 77 -7.98 -0.97 -6.14
C GLY A 77 -7.80 -2.47 -6.10
N THR A 78 -6.56 -2.89 -6.36
CA THR A 78 -6.15 -4.29 -6.26
C THR A 78 -4.80 -4.34 -5.56
N VAL A 79 -4.60 -5.33 -4.71
CA VAL A 79 -3.29 -5.63 -4.12
C VAL A 79 -2.78 -6.95 -4.67
N GLN A 80 -1.50 -6.97 -4.98
CA GLN A 80 -0.77 -8.16 -5.36
C GLN A 80 0.46 -8.28 -4.48
N MET A 81 0.64 -9.44 -3.85
CA MET A 81 1.88 -9.82 -3.20
C MET A 81 2.48 -11.04 -3.90
N SER A 82 3.75 -10.93 -4.32
CA SER A 82 4.54 -12.03 -4.88
C SER A 82 6.01 -11.79 -4.60
N ASP A 83 6.80 -12.82 -4.33
CA ASP A 83 8.26 -12.72 -4.15
C ASP A 83 8.68 -11.63 -3.15
N ASN A 84 7.91 -11.47 -2.07
CA ASN A 84 8.12 -10.43 -1.04
C ASN A 84 8.05 -8.98 -1.59
N ARG A 85 7.39 -8.80 -2.74
CA ARG A 85 7.01 -7.52 -3.36
C ARG A 85 5.50 -7.36 -3.28
N VAL A 86 5.05 -6.21 -2.79
CA VAL A 86 3.66 -5.80 -2.67
C VAL A 86 3.41 -4.68 -3.67
N ILE A 87 2.50 -4.90 -4.60
CA ILE A 87 2.07 -3.92 -5.59
C ILE A 87 0.62 -3.57 -5.27
N VAL A 88 0.34 -2.31 -5.00
CA VAL A 88 -1.00 -1.78 -4.79
C VAL A 88 -1.36 -0.94 -6.00
N LEU A 89 -2.35 -1.39 -6.74
CA LEU A 89 -2.97 -0.65 -7.84
C LEU A 89 -4.18 0.08 -7.28
N ALA A 90 -4.07 1.38 -7.04
CA ALA A 90 -5.17 2.20 -6.56
C ALA A 90 -5.83 2.94 -7.73
N ASP A 91 -7.16 2.99 -7.71
CA ASP A 91 -7.99 3.75 -8.65
C ASP A 91 -8.41 5.10 -8.04
#